data_AF-R8ALD6-F1
#
_entry.id   AF-R8ALD6-F1
#
_cell.length_a   1.000
_cell.length_b   1.000
_cell.length_c   1.000
_cell.angle_alpha   90.00
_cell.angle_beta   90.00
_cell.angle_gamma   90.00
#
_symmetry.space_group_name_H-M   'P 1'
#
loop_
_entity.id
_entity.type
_entity.pdbx_description
1 polymer ?
#
loop_
_entity_poly.entity_id
_entity_poly.type
_entity_poly.pdbx_seq_one_letter_code
_entity_poly.pdbx_strand_id
1 'polypeptide(L)'
;MIKDLAKFWEREFDNLPPKAHNLKHKFTDRWVRFHSLPDSKRYPENEQEYLEVIHRHNVVLHELVGNSNLLVVLPEYSESKEPTKPESKLAAIFPTTEPWCSLEQHEEDDDYELYWHLHVSEVNFTGSELNSLFRLVANDEARNIMIISPSKIVVFHPYDGGADMVLASTKQRDHLKEKHKEWLSSHPDGF
;
A
#
# COMPACT_ATOMS: atom_id res chain seq x y z
N MET A 1 -10.18 12.11 -10.87
CA MET A 1 -9.56 11.24 -9.85
C MET A 1 -10.42 10.02 -9.54
N ILE A 2 -11.44 10.09 -8.66
CA ILE A 2 -12.15 8.89 -8.15
C ILE A 2 -12.75 8.01 -9.26
N LYS A 3 -13.43 8.63 -10.25
CA LYS A 3 -13.98 7.89 -11.40
C LYS A 3 -12.91 7.17 -12.23
N ASP A 4 -11.72 7.76 -12.35
CA ASP A 4 -10.61 7.19 -13.11
C ASP A 4 -9.94 6.06 -12.33
N LEU A 5 -9.79 6.22 -11.02
CA LEU A 5 -9.34 5.16 -10.11
C LEU A 5 -10.30 3.97 -10.14
N ALA A 6 -11.62 4.19 -10.08
CA ALA A 6 -12.60 3.12 -10.16
C ALA A 6 -12.50 2.34 -11.47
N LYS A 7 -12.40 3.03 -12.63
CA LYS A 7 -12.21 2.38 -13.93
C LYS A 7 -10.89 1.63 -14.05
N PHE A 8 -9.82 2.18 -13.49
CA PHE A 8 -8.52 1.49 -13.40
C PHE A 8 -8.66 0.21 -12.58
N TRP A 9 -9.30 0.31 -11.41
CA TRP A 9 -9.46 -0.82 -10.50
C TRP A 9 -10.31 -1.93 -11.12
N GLU A 10 -11.43 -1.56 -11.75
CA GLU A 10 -12.28 -2.49 -12.50
C GLU A 10 -11.49 -3.25 -13.58
N ARG A 11 -10.72 -2.53 -14.39
CA ARG A 11 -9.98 -3.09 -15.52
C ARG A 11 -8.83 -4.00 -15.09
N GLU A 12 -8.10 -3.62 -14.05
CA GLU A 12 -6.84 -4.30 -13.66
C GLU A 12 -7.02 -5.33 -12.55
N PHE A 13 -8.14 -5.27 -11.82
CA PHE A 13 -8.40 -6.09 -10.63
C PHE A 13 -9.80 -6.73 -10.61
N ASP A 14 -10.52 -6.76 -11.74
CA ASP A 14 -11.82 -7.40 -11.91
C ASP A 14 -12.86 -7.00 -10.84
N ASN A 15 -12.82 -5.74 -10.38
CA ASN A 15 -13.65 -5.23 -9.28
C ASN A 15 -13.55 -6.04 -7.96
N LEU A 16 -12.44 -6.76 -7.74
CA LEU A 16 -12.16 -7.35 -6.43
C LEU A 16 -12.23 -6.26 -5.34
N PRO A 17 -12.73 -6.58 -4.13
CA PRO A 17 -12.69 -5.64 -3.02
C PRO A 17 -11.26 -5.09 -2.85
N PRO A 18 -11.06 -3.76 -2.77
CA PRO A 18 -9.76 -3.11 -2.59
C PRO A 18 -9.11 -3.35 -1.21
N LYS A 19 -8.88 -4.64 -0.90
CA LYS A 19 -8.16 -5.15 0.26
C LYS A 19 -6.79 -5.60 -0.21
N ALA A 20 -5.77 -4.77 0.00
CA ALA A 20 -4.43 -4.95 -0.55
C ALA A 20 -3.83 -6.35 -0.25
N HIS A 21 -4.02 -6.85 0.97
CA HIS A 21 -3.50 -8.15 1.40
C HIS A 21 -4.08 -9.35 0.62
N ASN A 22 -5.22 -9.18 -0.06
CA ASN A 22 -5.85 -10.23 -0.87
C ASN A 22 -5.28 -10.34 -2.28
N LEU A 23 -4.63 -9.27 -2.78
CA LEU A 23 -4.15 -9.24 -4.17
C LEU A 23 -3.10 -10.32 -4.45
N LYS A 24 -2.29 -10.67 -3.46
CA LYS A 24 -1.28 -11.72 -3.56
C LYS A 24 -1.84 -13.10 -3.93
N HIS A 25 -3.11 -13.38 -3.64
CA HIS A 25 -3.74 -14.66 -3.94
C HIS A 25 -4.28 -14.75 -5.37
N LYS A 26 -4.52 -13.61 -6.02
CA LYS A 26 -5.14 -13.54 -7.36
C LYS A 26 -4.15 -13.15 -8.46
N PHE A 27 -3.15 -12.33 -8.11
CA PHE A 27 -2.19 -11.76 -9.06
C PHE A 27 -0.77 -12.30 -8.81
N THR A 28 -0.65 -13.59 -8.45
CA THR A 28 0.60 -14.25 -8.05
C THR A 28 1.73 -14.11 -9.09
N ASP A 29 1.38 -14.04 -10.38
CA ASP A 29 2.32 -13.93 -11.49
C ASP A 29 3.02 -12.57 -11.54
N ARG A 30 2.33 -11.49 -11.13
CA ARG A 30 2.81 -10.11 -11.14
C ARG A 30 2.94 -9.51 -9.74
N TRP A 31 2.81 -10.33 -8.70
CA TRP A 31 2.99 -9.96 -7.30
C TRP A 31 4.42 -10.20 -6.80
N VAL A 32 4.89 -9.34 -5.89
CA VAL A 32 6.16 -9.49 -5.19
C VAL A 32 6.10 -8.84 -3.80
N ARG A 33 6.87 -9.41 -2.87
CA ARG A 33 7.09 -8.91 -1.52
C ARG A 33 8.56 -8.55 -1.30
N PHE A 34 8.81 -7.43 -0.65
CA PHE A 34 10.13 -7.05 -0.15
C PHE A 34 10.09 -6.71 1.34
N HIS A 35 11.13 -7.10 2.08
CA HIS A 35 11.34 -6.72 3.47
C HIS A 35 11.97 -5.33 3.57
N SER A 36 11.46 -4.53 4.50
CA SER A 36 11.93 -3.17 4.75
C SER A 36 13.22 -3.12 5.55
N LEU A 37 13.61 -4.21 6.21
CA LEU A 37 14.87 -4.37 6.95
C LEU A 37 15.58 -5.68 6.58
N PRO A 38 16.90 -5.78 6.83
CA PRO A 38 17.64 -7.04 6.71
C PRO A 38 17.06 -8.17 7.57
N ASP A 39 17.35 -9.41 7.17
CA ASP A 39 17.00 -10.63 7.91
C ASP A 39 15.50 -10.78 8.23
N SER A 40 14.64 -10.13 7.43
CA SER A 40 13.19 -10.08 7.65
C SER A 40 12.80 -9.47 9.01
N LYS A 41 13.66 -8.62 9.59
CA LYS A 41 13.31 -7.86 10.79
C LYS A 41 12.07 -7.02 10.51
N ARG A 42 11.12 -7.04 11.45
CA ARG A 42 9.84 -6.34 11.30
C ARG A 42 9.96 -4.88 11.70
N TYR A 43 10.17 -4.60 12.98
CA TYR A 43 10.14 -3.26 13.53
C TYR A 43 11.53 -2.61 13.60
N PRO A 44 11.68 -1.33 13.21
CA PRO A 44 12.89 -0.57 13.48
C PRO A 44 13.00 -0.20 14.97
N GLU A 45 14.20 -0.32 15.53
CA GLU A 45 14.51 -0.06 16.94
C GLU A 45 15.34 1.22 17.14
N ASN A 46 15.89 1.77 16.06
CA ASN A 46 16.73 2.97 16.08
C ASN A 46 16.60 3.76 14.77
N GLU A 47 17.08 5.00 14.76
CA GLU A 47 16.95 5.90 13.60
C GLU A 47 17.65 5.39 12.33
N GLN A 48 18.73 4.62 12.43
CA GLN A 48 19.37 4.04 11.24
C GLN A 48 18.45 3.02 10.57
N GLU A 49 17.74 2.21 11.36
CA GLU A 49 16.75 1.27 10.84
C GLU A 49 15.52 1.97 10.26
N TYR A 50 15.05 3.08 10.87
CA TYR A 50 14.01 3.90 10.25
C TYR A 50 14.44 4.46 8.90
N LEU A 51 15.68 4.96 8.80
CA LEU A 51 16.22 5.45 7.54
C LEU A 51 16.31 4.34 6.48
N GLU A 52 16.68 3.11 6.86
CA GLU A 52 16.72 1.96 5.96
C GLU A 52 15.31 1.58 5.46
N VAL A 53 14.32 1.52 6.35
CA VAL A 53 12.91 1.26 5.98
C VAL A 53 12.43 2.30 4.95
N ILE A 54 12.62 3.58 5.26
CA ILE A 54 12.22 4.70 4.39
C ILE A 54 13.00 4.64 3.07
N HIS A 55 14.30 4.32 3.11
CA HIS A 55 15.14 4.19 1.93
C HIS A 55 14.62 3.10 0.99
N ARG A 56 14.40 1.87 1.48
CA ARG A 56 13.93 0.76 0.65
C ARG A 56 12.58 1.04 0.01
N HIS A 57 11.63 1.59 0.77
CA HIS A 57 10.32 1.95 0.22
C HIS A 57 10.45 2.98 -0.91
N ASN A 58 11.24 4.04 -0.72
CA ASN A 58 11.42 5.06 -1.75
C ASN A 58 12.18 4.55 -2.97
N VAL A 59 13.22 3.73 -2.79
CA VAL A 59 13.96 3.13 -3.90
C VAL A 59 13.04 2.30 -4.78
N VAL A 60 12.29 1.38 -4.18
CA VAL A 60 11.38 0.50 -4.93
C VAL A 60 10.27 1.32 -5.59
N LEU A 61 9.65 2.24 -4.85
CA LEU A 61 8.55 3.03 -5.39
C LEU A 61 9.01 3.94 -6.53
N HIS A 62 10.13 4.66 -6.37
CA HIS A 62 10.70 5.54 -7.40
C HIS A 62 11.12 4.77 -8.65
N GLU A 63 11.69 3.58 -8.51
CA GLU A 63 12.04 2.74 -9.66
C GLU A 63 10.81 2.33 -10.49
N LEU A 64 9.70 2.05 -9.83
CA LEU A 64 8.47 1.63 -10.48
C LEU A 64 7.76 2.78 -11.20
N VAL A 65 7.71 3.95 -10.56
CA VAL A 65 6.82 5.03 -10.96
C VAL A 65 7.53 6.28 -11.47
N GLY A 66 8.82 6.43 -11.16
CA GLY A 66 9.61 7.64 -11.38
C GLY A 66 8.97 8.84 -10.70
N ASN A 67 9.21 10.02 -11.27
CA ASN A 67 8.50 11.22 -10.87
C ASN A 67 7.08 11.16 -11.44
N SER A 68 6.07 11.04 -10.58
CA SER A 68 4.69 10.85 -11.02
C SER A 68 3.68 11.27 -9.95
N ASN A 69 2.44 11.48 -10.38
CA ASN A 69 1.32 11.63 -9.45
C ASN A 69 0.87 10.25 -8.99
N LEU A 70 0.84 10.05 -7.68
CA LEU A 70 0.39 8.84 -7.00
C LEU A 70 -0.94 9.09 -6.31
N LEU A 71 -1.74 8.03 -6.20
CA LEU A 71 -2.96 8.00 -5.40
C LEU A 71 -2.67 7.22 -4.13
N VAL A 72 -2.74 7.88 -2.97
CA VAL A 72 -2.60 7.24 -1.67
C VAL A 72 -3.98 6.92 -1.14
N VAL A 73 -4.29 5.63 -1.00
CA VAL A 73 -5.52 5.12 -0.42
C VAL A 73 -5.34 4.94 1.08
N LEU A 74 -6.22 5.57 1.84
CA LEU A 74 -6.19 5.69 3.29
C LEU A 74 -7.47 5.07 3.86
N PRO A 75 -7.39 4.12 4.81
CA PRO A 75 -8.58 3.59 5.45
C PRO A 75 -9.11 4.54 6.53
N GLU A 76 -10.43 4.52 6.69
CA GLU A 76 -11.17 4.94 7.86
C GLU A 76 -11.96 3.70 8.35
N TYR A 77 -11.79 3.35 9.62
CA TYR A 77 -12.52 2.27 10.27
C TYR A 77 -13.69 2.88 11.04
N SER A 78 -14.90 2.39 10.82
CA SER A 78 -16.13 3.02 11.31
C SER A 78 -17.23 2.00 11.54
N GLU A 79 -18.13 2.28 12.49
CA GLU A 79 -19.41 1.58 12.67
C GLU A 79 -20.56 2.26 11.87
N SER A 80 -20.26 3.37 11.18
CA SER A 80 -21.21 4.08 10.32
C SER A 80 -21.09 3.59 8.88
N LYS A 81 -22.23 3.50 8.16
CA LYS A 81 -22.24 3.22 6.71
C LYS A 81 -21.69 4.38 5.87
N GLU A 82 -21.71 5.59 6.42
CA GLU A 82 -21.28 6.81 5.74
C GLU A 82 -19.83 7.18 6.13
N PRO A 83 -18.95 7.47 5.15
CA PRO A 83 -17.58 7.88 5.40
C PRO A 83 -17.51 9.29 5.99
N THR A 84 -16.54 9.52 6.87
CA THR A 84 -16.24 10.85 7.40
C THR A 84 -14.86 11.30 6.98
N LYS A 85 -13.80 10.76 7.57
CA LYS A 85 -12.40 11.08 7.27
C LYS A 85 -11.45 10.01 7.80
N PRO A 86 -10.23 9.91 7.24
CA PRO A 86 -9.18 9.06 7.81
C PRO A 86 -8.80 9.44 9.24
N GLU A 87 -8.11 8.52 9.91
CA GLU A 87 -7.57 8.72 11.25
C GLU A 87 -6.72 10.00 11.36
N SER A 88 -6.73 10.63 12.54
CA SER A 88 -6.11 11.94 12.78
C SER A 88 -4.63 12.04 12.35
N LYS A 89 -3.85 10.97 12.52
CA LYS A 89 -2.42 10.94 12.09
C LYS A 89 -2.29 10.95 10.57
N LEU A 90 -3.16 10.23 9.86
CA LEU A 90 -3.20 10.22 8.40
C LEU A 90 -3.73 11.54 7.86
N ALA A 91 -4.77 12.11 8.46
CA ALA A 91 -5.32 13.42 8.09
C ALA A 91 -4.30 14.57 8.29
N ALA A 92 -3.35 14.43 9.23
CA ALA A 92 -2.27 15.39 9.39
C ALA A 92 -1.24 15.36 8.24
N ILE A 93 -1.05 14.20 7.60
CA ILE A 93 -0.16 14.02 6.43
C ILE A 93 -0.93 14.33 5.13
N PHE A 94 -2.20 13.95 5.08
CA PHE A 94 -3.08 14.07 3.92
C PHE A 94 -4.33 14.88 4.31
N PRO A 95 -4.24 16.22 4.34
CA PRO A 95 -5.33 17.08 4.80
C PRO A 95 -6.52 17.13 3.83
N THR A 96 -6.31 16.73 2.59
CA THR A 96 -7.33 16.72 1.54
C THR A 96 -7.49 15.31 1.01
N THR A 97 -8.66 14.72 1.22
CA THR A 97 -8.99 13.38 0.75
C THR A 97 -10.39 13.34 0.16
N GLU A 98 -10.63 12.44 -0.79
CA GLU A 98 -11.96 12.15 -1.32
C GLU A 98 -12.34 10.69 -1.01
N PRO A 99 -13.57 10.41 -0.53
CA PRO A 99 -14.06 9.04 -0.41
C PRO A 99 -14.10 8.34 -1.77
N TRP A 100 -13.60 7.10 -1.82
CA TRP A 100 -13.63 6.26 -3.02
C TRP A 100 -14.68 5.16 -2.92
N CYS A 101 -14.61 4.30 -1.90
CA CYS A 101 -15.55 3.21 -1.69
C CYS A 101 -15.59 2.78 -0.23
N SER A 102 -16.66 2.06 0.13
CA SER A 102 -16.86 1.48 1.46
C SER A 102 -16.90 -0.04 1.35
N LEU A 103 -16.19 -0.73 2.24
CA LEU A 103 -16.19 -2.18 2.33
C LEU A 103 -16.81 -2.58 3.66
N GLU A 104 -17.93 -3.28 3.59
CA GLU A 104 -18.51 -3.93 4.76
C GLU A 104 -17.58 -5.05 5.23
N GLN A 105 -17.31 -5.09 6.53
CA GLN A 105 -16.61 -6.16 7.21
C GLN A 105 -17.62 -6.93 8.05
N HIS A 106 -17.63 -8.23 7.85
CA HIS A 106 -18.37 -9.16 8.69
C HIS A 106 -17.35 -9.94 9.49
N GLU A 107 -17.32 -9.72 10.81
CA GLU A 107 -16.71 -10.67 11.73
C GLU A 107 -17.84 -11.56 12.26
N GLU A 108 -17.65 -12.88 12.25
CA GLU A 108 -18.73 -13.87 12.46
C GLU A 108 -19.40 -13.76 13.85
N ASP A 109 -18.81 -13.03 14.79
CA ASP A 109 -19.22 -12.91 16.19
C ASP A 109 -19.54 -11.48 16.67
N ASP A 110 -19.52 -10.46 15.79
CA ASP A 110 -19.77 -9.07 16.18
C ASP A 110 -21.25 -8.66 16.05
N ASP A 111 -21.80 -8.08 17.12
CA ASP A 111 -23.16 -7.50 17.16
C ASP A 111 -23.26 -6.14 16.41
N TYR A 112 -22.18 -5.68 15.79
CA TYR A 112 -22.07 -4.38 15.13
C TYR A 112 -21.52 -4.49 13.71
N GLU A 113 -22.04 -3.67 12.80
CA GLU A 113 -21.54 -3.59 11.42
C GLU A 113 -20.25 -2.75 11.38
N LEU A 114 -19.16 -3.32 10.88
CA LEU A 114 -17.90 -2.60 10.69
C LEU A 114 -17.70 -2.24 9.22
N TYR A 115 -17.26 -1.02 8.97
CA TYR A 115 -17.01 -0.48 7.65
C TYR A 115 -15.56 -0.03 7.52
N TRP A 116 -14.95 -0.38 6.39
CA TRP A 116 -13.70 0.22 5.94
C TRP A 116 -14.03 1.22 4.83
N HIS A 117 -14.00 2.50 5.14
CA HIS A 117 -14.12 3.55 4.13
C HIS A 117 -12.74 3.87 3.58
N LEU A 118 -12.57 3.70 2.27
CA LEU A 118 -11.31 4.02 1.60
C LEU A 118 -11.39 5.43 1.03
N HIS A 119 -10.48 6.27 1.49
CA HIS A 119 -10.26 7.64 1.02
C HIS A 119 -9.03 7.72 0.14
N VAL A 120 -8.96 8.73 -0.71
CA VAL A 120 -7.84 8.91 -1.64
C VAL A 120 -7.29 10.32 -1.53
N SER A 121 -5.96 10.44 -1.42
CA SER A 121 -5.20 11.67 -1.60
C SER A 121 -4.32 11.57 -2.84
N GLU A 122 -4.15 12.68 -3.57
CA GLU A 122 -3.12 12.78 -4.61
C GLU A 122 -1.79 13.25 -4.01
N VAL A 123 -0.69 12.69 -4.48
CA VAL A 123 0.67 13.09 -4.11
C VAL A 123 1.51 13.22 -5.37
N ASN A 124 2.15 14.38 -5.56
CA ASN A 124 3.22 14.52 -6.54
C ASN A 124 4.49 13.92 -5.93
N PHE A 125 4.87 12.72 -6.38
CA PHE A 125 5.98 11.97 -5.81
C PHE A 125 7.26 12.21 -6.60
N THR A 126 8.30 12.66 -5.90
CA THR A 126 9.65 12.83 -6.43
C THR A 126 10.70 12.05 -5.65
N GLY A 127 10.34 11.50 -4.48
CA GLY A 127 11.16 10.52 -3.76
C GLY A 127 11.14 10.60 -2.23
N SER A 128 10.42 11.54 -1.61
CA SER A 128 10.43 11.69 -0.15
C SER A 128 9.09 12.10 0.47
N GLU A 129 8.10 12.41 -0.36
CA GLU A 129 6.80 12.95 0.06
C GLU A 129 6.02 12.00 0.97
N LEU A 130 6.34 10.70 0.92
CA LEU A 130 5.70 9.65 1.71
C LEU A 130 6.52 9.22 2.94
N ASN A 131 7.64 9.88 3.26
CA ASN A 131 8.51 9.48 4.39
C ASN A 131 7.77 9.43 5.73
N SER A 132 6.94 10.44 6.01
CA SER A 132 6.13 10.48 7.23
C SER A 132 5.13 9.32 7.28
N LEU A 133 4.52 8.97 6.15
CA LEU A 133 3.61 7.83 6.03
C LEU A 133 4.36 6.51 6.27
N PHE A 134 5.52 6.32 5.64
CA PHE A 134 6.33 5.10 5.85
C PHE A 134 6.76 4.92 7.29
N ARG A 135 7.03 6.02 8.02
CA ARG A 135 7.33 5.94 9.46
C ARG A 135 6.12 5.49 10.29
N LEU A 136 4.91 5.99 9.99
CA LEU A 136 3.69 5.49 10.64
C LEU A 136 3.43 4.01 10.33
N VAL A 137 3.65 3.61 9.07
CA VAL A 137 3.49 2.21 8.66
C VAL A 137 4.50 1.31 9.38
N ALA A 138 5.76 1.72 9.50
CA ALA A 138 6.81 0.96 10.20
C ALA A 138 6.49 0.74 11.68
N ASN A 139 5.70 1.62 12.29
CA ASN A 139 5.24 1.53 13.67
C ASN A 139 3.89 0.83 13.82
N ASP A 140 3.32 0.30 12.74
CA ASP A 140 1.99 -0.31 12.72
C ASP A 140 0.87 0.68 13.14
N GLU A 141 1.14 1.99 13.01
CA GLU A 141 0.23 3.11 13.29
C GLU A 141 -0.61 3.49 12.06
N ALA A 142 -0.23 3.03 10.87
CA ALA A 142 -0.97 3.19 9.63
C ALA A 142 -1.05 1.82 8.92
N ARG A 143 -2.23 1.22 8.91
CA ARG A 143 -2.51 -0.10 8.32
C ARG A 143 -3.30 0.03 7.02
N ASN A 144 -3.37 -1.04 6.23
CA ASN A 144 -4.19 -1.13 5.00
C ASN A 144 -3.99 0.03 3.99
N ILE A 145 -2.79 0.60 3.96
CA ILE A 145 -2.42 1.65 3.01
C ILE A 145 -2.19 1.05 1.63
N MET A 146 -2.69 1.71 0.58
CA MET A 146 -2.26 1.43 -0.80
C MET A 146 -1.73 2.68 -1.45
N ILE A 147 -0.64 2.56 -2.20
CA ILE A 147 -0.10 3.62 -3.04
C ILE A 147 -0.22 3.13 -4.48
N ILE A 148 -1.03 3.82 -5.27
CA ILE A 148 -1.46 3.37 -6.58
C ILE A 148 -0.93 4.34 -7.64
N SER A 149 -0.35 3.78 -8.70
CA SER A 149 -0.02 4.50 -9.92
C SER A 149 -0.80 3.92 -11.09
N PRO A 150 -1.97 4.50 -11.45
CA PRO A 150 -2.78 3.98 -12.55
C PRO A 150 -2.07 3.98 -13.90
N SER A 151 -1.20 4.97 -14.15
CA SER A 151 -0.44 5.11 -15.40
C SER A 151 0.69 4.08 -15.53
N LYS A 152 1.13 3.49 -14.41
CA LYS A 152 2.19 2.47 -14.36
C LYS A 152 1.66 1.08 -14.03
N ILE A 153 0.36 0.97 -13.70
CA ILE A 153 -0.29 -0.27 -13.25
C ILE A 153 0.47 -0.85 -12.06
N VAL A 154 0.66 -0.01 -11.04
CA VAL A 154 1.34 -0.38 -9.79
C VAL A 154 0.37 -0.18 -8.63
N VAL A 155 0.27 -1.20 -7.78
CA VAL A 155 -0.29 -1.09 -6.43
C VAL A 155 0.82 -1.48 -5.46
N PHE A 156 1.16 -0.58 -4.56
CA PHE A 156 2.20 -0.74 -3.55
C PHE A 156 1.56 -0.67 -2.16
N HIS A 157 1.67 -1.74 -1.38
CA HIS A 157 1.04 -1.91 -0.08
C HIS A 157 2.13 -2.06 0.99
N PRO A 158 2.57 -0.95 1.63
CA PRO A 158 3.53 -1.03 2.71
C PRO A 158 2.84 -1.51 3.99
N TYR A 159 3.58 -2.24 4.81
CA TYR A 159 3.22 -2.68 6.14
C TYR A 159 4.47 -2.68 7.04
N ASP A 160 4.29 -2.92 8.33
CA ASP A 160 5.28 -2.79 9.41
C ASP A 160 6.51 -3.73 9.35
N GLY A 161 6.77 -4.38 8.22
CA GLY A 161 7.97 -5.19 7.97
C GLY A 161 8.34 -5.33 6.49
N GLY A 162 7.69 -4.58 5.59
CA GLY A 162 7.90 -4.71 4.16
C GLY A 162 6.82 -4.06 3.31
N ALA A 163 6.78 -4.44 2.04
CA ALA A 163 5.71 -4.06 1.15
C ALA A 163 5.34 -5.21 0.22
N ASP A 164 4.03 -5.36 0.00
CA ASP A 164 3.45 -6.20 -1.04
C ASP A 164 3.13 -5.34 -2.25
N MET A 165 3.37 -5.86 -3.44
CA MET A 165 3.25 -5.08 -4.66
C MET A 165 2.63 -5.90 -5.77
N VAL A 166 1.77 -5.27 -6.57
CA VAL A 166 1.26 -5.82 -7.82
C VAL A 166 1.68 -4.92 -8.96
N LEU A 167 2.38 -5.50 -9.94
CA LEU A 167 3.04 -4.77 -11.04
C LEU A 167 2.37 -5.02 -12.39
N ALA A 168 2.70 -4.24 -13.41
CA ALA A 168 2.05 -4.29 -14.72
C ALA A 168 2.20 -5.65 -15.44
N SER A 169 3.25 -6.42 -15.13
CA SER A 169 3.49 -7.72 -15.75
C SER A 169 4.46 -8.59 -14.95
N THR A 170 4.44 -9.89 -15.21
CA THR A 170 5.44 -10.86 -14.75
C THR A 170 6.87 -10.41 -15.05
N LYS A 171 7.13 -9.88 -16.25
CA LYS A 171 8.47 -9.42 -16.66
C LYS A 171 8.97 -8.28 -15.79
N GLN A 172 8.11 -7.31 -15.46
CA GLN A 172 8.46 -6.20 -14.57
C GLN A 172 8.75 -6.72 -13.17
N ARG A 173 7.93 -7.66 -12.69
CA ARG A 173 8.11 -8.33 -11.39
C ARG A 173 9.43 -9.07 -11.32
N ASP A 174 9.76 -9.88 -12.33
CA ASP A 174 11.01 -10.64 -12.37
C ASP A 174 12.24 -9.74 -12.41
N HIS A 175 12.19 -8.66 -13.20
CA HIS A 175 13.28 -7.68 -13.24
C HIS A 175 13.52 -7.04 -11.87
N LEU A 176 12.44 -6.65 -11.18
CA LEU A 176 12.53 -6.03 -9.88
C LEU A 176 13.04 -7.02 -8.81
N LYS A 177 12.60 -8.29 -8.87
CA LYS A 177 13.09 -9.37 -8.00
C LYS A 177 14.59 -9.59 -8.16
N GLU A 178 15.09 -9.67 -9.39
CA GLU A 178 16.51 -9.88 -9.65
C GLU A 178 17.35 -8.73 -9.11
N LYS A 179 16.90 -7.50 -9.31
CA LYS A 179 17.63 -6.30 -8.89
C LYS A 179 17.71 -6.17 -7.37
N HIS A 180 16.62 -6.46 -6.67
CA HIS A 180 16.51 -6.30 -5.21
C HIS A 180 16.44 -7.66 -4.49
N LYS A 181 17.17 -8.66 -4.99
CA LYS A 181 17.12 -10.04 -4.48
C LYS A 181 17.45 -10.18 -2.99
N GLU A 182 18.27 -9.28 -2.46
CA GLU A 182 18.68 -9.25 -1.05
C GLU A 182 17.55 -8.82 -0.11
N TRP A 183 16.46 -8.25 -0.65
CA TRP A 183 15.31 -7.79 0.12
C TRP A 183 14.11 -8.76 0.03
N LEU A 184 14.22 -9.83 -0.76
CA LEU A 184 13.16 -10.83 -0.90
C LEU A 184 13.03 -11.68 0.36
N SER A 185 11.84 -12.23 0.56
CA SER A 185 11.65 -13.31 1.52
C SER A 185 12.46 -14.55 1.12
N SER A 186 13.02 -15.22 2.12
CA SER A 186 13.65 -16.55 1.97
C SER A 186 12.63 -17.68 1.83
N HIS A 187 11.35 -17.42 2.09
CA HIS A 187 10.29 -18.41 1.95
C HIS A 187 10.12 -18.81 0.48
N PRO A 188 9.96 -20.11 0.14
CA PRO A 188 9.85 -20.57 -1.26
C PRO A 188 8.74 -19.88 -2.06
N ASP A 189 7.60 -19.64 -1.41
CA ASP A 189 6.45 -18.94 -2.01
C ASP A 189 6.55 -17.41 -1.94
N GLY A 190 7.62 -16.87 -1.33
CA GLY A 190 7.88 -15.44 -1.19
C GLY A 190 7.12 -14.72 -0.07
N PHE A 191 6.51 -15.46 0.87
CA PHE A 191 5.82 -14.90 2.05
C PHE A 191 6.76 -14.41 3.14
#